data_AF-A0AAN8C3D9-F1
#
_entry.id   AF-A0AAN8C3D9-F1
#
_cell.length_a   1.000
_cell.length_b   1.000
_cell.length_c   1.000
_cell.angle_alpha   90.00
_cell.angle_beta   90.00
_cell.angle_gamma   90.00
#
_symmetry.space_group_name_H-M   'P 1'
#
loop_
_entity.id
_entity.type
_entity.pdbx_description
1 polymer ?
#
loop_
_entity_poly.entity_id
_entity_poly.type
_entity_poly.pdbx_seq_one_letter_code
_entity_poly.pdbx_strand_id
1 'polypeptide(L)'
;MWKQSTLCFPNATIYIPIINFSNSLTVHQQTALTTLNTTIASKYNFIPEINPLLFHVTSRDNIHWTLQTAEMLLRYWKQHLNY
;
A
#
# COMPACT_ATOMS: atom_id res chain seq x y z
N MET A 1 -4.47 15.70 1.96
CA MET A 1 -4.15 14.77 3.06
C MET A 1 -2.71 14.98 3.55
N TRP A 2 -1.66 14.75 2.75
CA TRP A 2 -0.25 14.96 3.15
C TRP A 2 0.02 16.31 3.84
N LYS A 3 -0.32 17.44 3.19
CA LYS A 3 -0.13 18.79 3.75
C LYS A 3 -0.83 18.98 5.10
N GLN A 4 -2.02 18.40 5.26
CA GLN A 4 -2.74 18.49 6.52
C GLN A 4 -2.05 17.66 7.60
N SER A 5 -1.62 16.44 7.26
CA SER A 5 -0.89 15.56 8.18
C SER A 5 0.42 16.20 8.66
N THR A 6 1.19 16.85 7.77
CA THR A 6 2.43 17.55 8.16
C THR A 6 2.17 18.77 9.04
N LEU A 7 1.00 19.43 8.91
CA LEU A 7 0.63 20.55 9.77
C LEU A 7 0.19 20.06 11.16
N CYS A 8 -0.57 18.98 11.22
CA CYS A 8 -1.06 18.41 12.49
C CYS A 8 0.02 17.64 13.26
N PHE A 9 0.96 17.03 12.54
CA PHE A 9 2.03 16.20 13.11
C PHE A 9 3.39 16.66 12.59
N PRO A 10 3.86 17.86 12.98
CA PRO A 10 5.05 18.49 12.39
C PRO A 10 6.35 17.71 12.63
N ASN A 11 6.38 16.87 13.66
CA ASN A 11 7.54 16.06 14.03
C ASN A 11 7.44 14.59 13.56
N ALA A 12 6.36 14.21 12.87
CA ALA A 12 6.18 12.85 12.40
C ALA A 12 6.73 12.69 10.99
N THR A 13 7.52 11.64 10.76
CA THR A 13 7.81 11.17 9.40
C THR A 13 6.63 10.34 8.91
N ILE A 14 5.96 10.81 7.86
CA ILE A 14 4.80 10.14 7.30
C ILE A 14 5.26 9.23 6.16
N TYR A 15 4.86 7.97 6.22
CA TYR A 15 5.07 6.99 5.15
C TYR A 15 3.73 6.60 4.52
N ILE A 16 3.72 6.45 3.20
CA ILE A 16 2.55 5.96 2.45
C ILE A 16 2.91 4.62 1.81
N PRO A 17 2.24 3.51 2.16
CA PRO A 17 2.53 2.22 1.52
C PRO A 17 2.11 2.22 0.04
N ILE A 18 2.90 1.56 -0.79
CA ILE A 18 2.49 1.20 -2.15
C ILE A 18 1.31 0.23 -2.07
N ILE A 19 0.32 0.44 -2.94
CA ILE A 19 -0.91 -0.35 -2.95
C ILE A 19 -0.67 -1.62 -3.74
N ASN A 20 -0.57 -2.76 -3.06
CA ASN A 20 -0.70 -4.08 -3.71
C ASN A 20 -2.14 -4.29 -4.18
N PHE A 21 -2.32 -4.90 -5.34
CA PHE A 21 -3.65 -5.18 -5.90
C PHE A 21 -3.71 -6.50 -6.66
N SER A 22 -4.94 -7.02 -6.84
CA SER A 22 -5.17 -8.31 -7.49
C SER A 22 -5.06 -8.20 -9.01
N ASN A 23 -4.50 -9.24 -9.64
CA ASN A 23 -4.50 -9.41 -11.09
C ASN A 23 -5.90 -9.64 -11.67
N SER A 24 -6.89 -9.94 -10.83
CA SER A 24 -8.30 -10.07 -11.23
C SER A 24 -9.00 -8.74 -11.45
N LEU A 25 -8.37 -7.61 -11.09
CA LEU A 25 -8.91 -6.29 -11.38
C LEU A 25 -8.94 -6.02 -12.89
N THR A 26 -9.86 -5.16 -13.33
CA THR A 26 -9.87 -4.71 -14.73
C THR A 26 -8.59 -3.97 -15.07
N VAL A 27 -8.19 -3.99 -16.35
CA VAL A 27 -7.01 -3.25 -16.84
C VAL A 27 -7.07 -1.78 -16.45
N HIS A 28 -8.23 -1.14 -16.58
CA HIS A 28 -8.41 0.26 -16.18
C HIS A 28 -8.12 0.49 -14.69
N GLN A 29 -8.62 -0.38 -13.80
CA GLN A 29 -8.34 -0.28 -12.36
C GLN A 29 -6.86 -0.51 -12.06
N GLN A 30 -6.24 -1.50 -12.70
CA GLN A 30 -4.80 -1.75 -12.53
C GLN A 30 -3.96 -0.55 -13.00
N THR A 31 -4.29 0.03 -14.15
CA THR A 31 -3.61 1.24 -14.65
C THR A 31 -3.77 2.40 -13.67
N ALA A 32 -4.98 2.64 -13.17
CA ALA A 32 -5.22 3.71 -12.20
C ALA A 32 -4.41 3.52 -10.90
N LEU A 33 -4.36 2.28 -10.37
CA LEU A 33 -3.59 1.96 -9.18
C LEU A 33 -2.08 2.08 -9.42
N THR A 34 -1.58 1.63 -10.58
CA THR A 34 -0.18 1.81 -10.98
C THR A 34 0.19 3.29 -11.05
N THR A 35 -0.63 4.13 -11.68
CA THR A 35 -0.39 5.58 -11.74
C THR A 35 -0.38 6.22 -10.35
N LEU A 36 -1.27 5.78 -9.45
CA LEU A 36 -1.29 6.23 -8.06
C LEU A 36 0.00 5.80 -7.32
N ASN A 37 0.44 4.55 -7.47
CA ASN A 37 1.67 4.05 -6.88
C ASN A 37 2.90 4.80 -7.39
N THR A 38 2.97 5.10 -8.70
CA THR A 38 4.03 5.95 -9.27
C THR A 38 4.04 7.34 -8.65
N THR A 39 2.87 7.93 -8.42
CA THR A 39 2.75 9.24 -7.77
C THR A 39 3.21 9.18 -6.31
N ILE A 40 2.89 8.09 -5.60
CA ILE A 40 3.35 7.90 -4.22
C ILE A 40 4.87 7.82 -4.16
N ALA A 41 5.46 6.92 -4.94
CA ALA A 41 6.90 6.67 -4.94
C ALA A 41 7.74 7.89 -5.37
N SER A 42 7.20 8.75 -6.23
CA SER A 42 7.89 9.94 -6.74
C SER A 42 7.80 11.15 -5.82
N LYS A 43 6.85 11.19 -4.88
CA LYS A 43 6.55 12.43 -4.11
C LYS A 43 6.64 12.28 -2.60
N TYR A 44 6.57 11.07 -2.05
CA TYR A 44 6.46 10.85 -0.62
C TYR A 44 7.43 9.77 -0.14
N ASN A 45 7.72 9.76 1.16
CA ASN A 45 8.31 8.59 1.78
C ASN A 45 7.30 7.45 1.69
N PHE A 46 7.76 6.26 1.32
CA PHE A 46 6.87 5.14 1.05
C PHE A 46 7.40 3.84 1.62
N ILE A 47 6.49 2.90 1.82
CA ILE A 47 6.81 1.51 2.11
C ILE A 47 6.63 0.73 0.80
N PRO A 48 7.65 -0.01 0.32
CA PRO A 48 7.54 -0.77 -0.93
C PRO A 48 6.39 -1.79 -0.90
N GLU A 49 6.04 -2.31 -2.07
CA GLU A 49 5.07 -3.40 -2.15
C GLU A 49 5.67 -4.72 -1.64
N ILE A 50 4.83 -5.58 -1.08
CA ILE A 50 5.21 -6.96 -0.80
C ILE A 50 5.27 -7.78 -2.10
N ASN A 51 5.94 -8.95 -2.04
CA ASN A 51 5.99 -9.88 -3.17
C ASN A 51 4.55 -10.19 -3.65
N PRO A 52 4.20 -9.90 -4.93
CA PRO A 52 2.86 -10.14 -5.47
C PRO A 52 2.40 -11.60 -5.35
N LEU A 53 3.33 -12.56 -5.32
CA LEU A 53 3.01 -13.98 -5.14
C LEU A 53 2.47 -14.30 -3.75
N LEU A 54 2.71 -13.44 -2.77
CA LEU A 54 2.22 -13.58 -1.39
C LEU A 54 0.95 -12.74 -1.15
N PHE A 55 0.59 -11.85 -2.08
CA PHE A 55 -0.58 -11.00 -1.95
C PHE A 55 -1.83 -11.75 -2.40
N HIS A 56 -2.66 -12.12 -1.42
CA HIS A 56 -3.90 -12.85 -1.67
C HIS A 56 -5.12 -12.04 -1.23
N VAL A 57 -6.15 -12.08 -2.07
CA VAL A 57 -7.46 -11.47 -1.84
C VAL A 57 -8.52 -12.54 -1.64
N THR A 58 -9.61 -12.19 -0.98
CA THR A 58 -10.75 -13.08 -0.82
C THR A 58 -11.39 -13.36 -2.18
N SER A 59 -11.88 -14.59 -2.39
CA SER A 59 -12.60 -14.97 -3.61
C SER A 59 -13.99 -14.35 -3.73
N ARG A 60 -14.49 -13.69 -2.67
CA ARG A 60 -15.80 -13.03 -2.65
C ARG A 60 -15.87 -11.84 -3.59
N ASP A 61 -14.80 -11.04 -3.63
CA ASP A 61 -14.75 -9.80 -4.42
C ASP A 61 -13.41 -9.56 -5.11
N ASN A 62 -12.39 -10.38 -4.86
CA ASN A 62 -11.04 -10.23 -5.40
C ASN A 62 -10.39 -8.87 -5.10
N ILE A 63 -10.86 -8.17 -4.06
CA ILE A 63 -10.39 -6.84 -3.65
C ILE A 63 -9.90 -6.89 -2.20
N HIS A 64 -10.72 -7.38 -1.28
CA HIS A 64 -10.35 -7.41 0.13
C HIS A 64 -9.29 -8.47 0.39
N TRP A 65 -8.31 -8.13 1.23
CA TRP A 65 -7.24 -9.04 1.61
C TRP A 65 -7.77 -10.26 2.36
N THR A 66 -7.10 -11.39 2.20
CA THR A 66 -7.24 -12.49 3.15
C THR A 66 -6.65 -12.08 4.51
N LEU A 67 -7.02 -12.81 5.57
CA LEU A 67 -6.44 -12.61 6.90
C LEU A 67 -4.91 -12.75 6.87
N GLN A 68 -4.41 -13.74 6.12
CA GLN A 68 -2.98 -14.01 5.98
C GLN A 68 -2.24 -12.84 5.31
N THR A 69 -2.81 -12.27 4.25
CA THR A 69 -2.26 -11.07 3.60
C THR A 69 -2.23 -9.88 4.55
N ALA A 70 -3.29 -9.67 5.34
CA ALA A 70 -3.34 -8.58 6.32
C ALA A 70 -2.26 -8.72 7.40
N GLU A 71 -2.07 -9.93 7.96
CA GLU A 71 -1.01 -10.19 8.94
C GLU A 71 0.39 -9.96 8.36
N MET A 72 0.62 -10.39 7.13
CA MET A 72 1.89 -10.19 6.45
C MET A 72 2.17 -8.70 6.18
N LEU A 73 1.19 -7.96 5.66
CA LEU A 73 1.32 -6.51 5.45
C LEU A 73 1.65 -5.80 6.76
N LEU A 74 0.97 -6.14 7.86
CA LEU A 74 1.26 -5.56 9.17
C LEU A 74 2.70 -5.84 9.62
N ARG A 75 3.19 -7.08 9.49
CA ARG A 75 4.59 -7.42 9.82
C ARG A 75 5.58 -6.66 8.94
N TYR A 76 5.31 -6.62 7.64
CA TYR A 76 6.16 -5.95 6.66
C TYR A 76 6.24 -4.44 6.90
N TRP A 77 5.10 -3.78 7.16
CA TRP A 77 5.07 -2.36 7.51
C TRP A 77 5.77 -2.09 8.83
N LYS A 78 5.59 -2.93 9.85
CA LYS A 78 6.30 -2.80 11.13
C LYS A 78 7.82 -2.86 10.96
N GLN A 79 8.33 -3.69 10.05
CA GLN A 79 9.77 -3.76 9.76
C GLN A 79 10.32 -2.48 9.10
N HIS A 80 9.50 -1.79 8.31
CA HIS A 80 9.90 -0.55 7.65
C HIS A 80 9.75 0.69 8.55
N LEU A 81 8.88 0.61 9.55
CA LEU A 81 8.57 1.74 10.45
C LEU A 81 9.33 1.69 11.77
N ASN A 82 9.72 0.50 12.23
CA ASN A 82 10.52 0.34 13.45
C ASN A 82 11.94 -0.05 13.05
N TYR A 83 12.85 0.92 13.12
CA TYR A 83 14.29 0.68 13.09
C TYR A 83 14.75 -0.02 14.37
#